data_AF-A0A3D1IW77-F1
#
_entry.id   AF-A0A3D1IW77-F1
#
_cell.length_a   1.000
_cell.length_b   1.000
_cell.length_c   1.000
_cell.angle_alpha   90.00
_cell.angle_beta   90.00
_cell.angle_gamma   90.00
#
_symmetry.space_group_name_H-M   'P 1'
#
loop_
_entity.id
_entity.type
_entity.pdbx_description
1 polymer ?
#
loop_
_entity_poly.entity_id
_entity_poly.type
_entity_poly.pdbx_seq_one_letter_code
_entity_poly.pdbx_strand_id
1 'polypeptide(L)'
;LLRAEKLREYNVSVADVVSALRDQNATAPVGKIRGVLEEQNIRLVGRIESPAEFEQIVIKRRGDEVVRLGQVASTADGFAELNGFSLRNGHPNVGISITRSREASTVTVANKVRALVAEINKTLPAGTTVEVTQDGGKDAENSLNNVIDSLMFGAVLTIFVVYVFLNSWRSTLITALSLPTSVIAAFIAVWLCGFTLNFMT
;
A
#
# COMPACT_ATOMS: atom_id res chain seq x y z
N LEU A 1 -25.79 17.89 0.00
CA LEU A 1 -25.87 19.31 0.42
C LEU A 1 -27.23 19.59 1.08
N LEU A 2 -27.25 20.08 2.32
CA LEU A 2 -28.49 20.34 3.08
C LEU A 2 -29.11 21.70 2.72
N ARG A 3 -30.44 21.75 2.59
CA ARG A 3 -31.18 22.99 2.30
C ARG A 3 -31.79 23.54 3.60
N ALA A 4 -31.18 24.59 4.15
CA ALA A 4 -31.58 25.17 5.44
C ALA A 4 -33.05 25.64 5.46
N GLU A 5 -33.56 26.17 4.35
CA GLU A 5 -34.94 26.63 4.22
C GLU A 5 -35.93 25.45 4.32
N LYS A 6 -35.66 24.35 3.62
CA LYS A 6 -36.49 23.14 3.64
C LYS A 6 -36.46 22.45 5.01
N LEU A 7 -35.31 22.42 5.68
CA LEU A 7 -35.21 21.91 7.05
C LEU A 7 -36.11 22.69 8.03
N ARG A 8 -36.19 24.02 7.89
CA ARG A 8 -37.07 24.85 8.73
C ARG A 8 -38.54 24.66 8.37
N GLU A 9 -38.87 24.56 7.09
CA GLU A 9 -40.24 24.30 6.59
C GLU A 9 -40.81 22.99 7.14
N TYR A 10 -40.02 21.91 7.12
CA TYR A 10 -40.43 20.59 7.62
C TYR A 10 -40.16 20.38 9.11
N ASN A 11 -39.64 21.38 9.84
CA ASN A 11 -39.27 21.28 11.26
C ASN A 11 -38.34 20.08 11.53
N VAL A 12 -37.31 19.92 10.71
CA VAL A 12 -36.31 18.84 10.80
C VAL A 12 -34.96 19.45 11.19
N SER A 13 -34.32 18.89 12.21
CA SER A 13 -32.98 19.32 12.62
C SER A 13 -31.88 18.57 11.87
N VAL A 14 -30.67 19.12 11.85
CA VAL A 14 -29.49 18.42 11.30
C VAL A 14 -29.21 17.13 12.07
N ALA A 15 -29.47 17.11 13.38
CA ALA A 15 -29.32 15.92 14.21
C ALA A 15 -30.27 14.79 13.78
N ASP A 16 -31.52 15.13 13.42
CA ASP A 16 -32.50 14.16 12.91
C ASP A 16 -32.02 13.53 11.60
N VAL A 17 -31.45 14.34 10.70
CA VAL A 17 -30.89 13.85 9.44
C VAL A 17 -29.71 12.90 9.68
N VAL A 18 -28.79 13.25 10.58
CA VAL A 18 -27.65 12.41 10.92
C VAL A 18 -28.09 11.10 11.58
N SER A 19 -29.08 11.13 12.47
CA SER A 19 -29.62 9.92 13.10
C SER A 19 -30.27 9.01 12.07
N ALA A 20 -31.16 9.56 11.22
CA ALA A 20 -31.84 8.78 10.19
C ALA A 20 -30.87 8.13 9.20
N LEU A 21 -29.80 8.84 8.82
CA LEU A 21 -28.73 8.29 7.98
C LEU A 21 -27.96 7.15 8.67
N ARG A 22 -27.68 7.25 9.96
CA ARG A 22 -26.99 6.18 10.71
C ARG A 22 -27.87 4.95 10.88
N ASP A 23 -29.16 5.15 11.16
CA ASP A 23 -30.09 4.05 11.43
C ASP A 23 -30.46 3.27 10.16
N GLN A 24 -30.61 3.97 9.03
CA GLN A 24 -31.01 3.36 7.75
C GLN A 24 -29.85 2.93 6.85
N ASN A 25 -28.61 3.30 7.19
CA ASN A 25 -27.39 2.84 6.49
C ASN A 25 -26.58 1.84 7.37
N ALA A 26 -27.28 1.06 8.20
CA ALA A 26 -26.68 0.05 9.06
C ALA A 26 -26.89 -1.36 8.46
N THR A 27 -25.84 -2.18 8.49
CA THR A 27 -25.95 -3.60 8.15
C THR A 27 -26.15 -4.40 9.43
N ALA A 28 -27.32 -4.99 9.62
CA ALA A 28 -27.61 -5.85 10.77
C ALA A 28 -27.73 -7.33 10.34
N PRO A 29 -27.08 -8.28 11.05
CA PRO A 29 -27.33 -9.70 10.83
C PRO A 29 -28.72 -10.06 11.34
N VAL A 30 -29.54 -10.71 10.51
CA VAL A 30 -30.93 -11.06 10.85
C VAL A 30 -31.02 -12.40 11.59
N GLY A 31 -29.93 -13.16 11.59
CA GLY A 31 -29.84 -14.47 12.22
C GLY A 31 -29.89 -15.62 11.20
N LYS A 32 -30.22 -16.82 11.69
CA LYS A 32 -30.26 -18.04 10.89
C LYS A 32 -31.65 -18.65 10.95
N ILE A 33 -32.17 -19.13 9.82
CA ILE A 33 -33.33 -20.02 9.81
C ILE A 33 -32.81 -21.46 9.81
N ARG A 34 -33.17 -22.24 10.84
CA ARG A 34 -32.93 -23.69 10.86
C ARG A 34 -34.11 -24.42 10.24
N GLY A 35 -33.89 -25.00 9.07
CA GLY A 35 -34.75 -26.04 8.50
C GLY A 35 -34.37 -27.43 9.01
N VAL A 36 -35.15 -28.45 8.64
CA VAL A 36 -34.95 -29.85 9.06
C VAL A 36 -33.67 -30.47 8.45
N LEU A 37 -33.19 -29.95 7.32
CA LEU A 37 -32.00 -30.47 6.60
C LEU A 37 -30.97 -29.40 6.23
N GLU A 38 -31.29 -28.09 6.32
CA GLU A 38 -30.36 -27.00 5.97
C GLU A 38 -30.50 -25.81 6.93
N GLU A 39 -29.36 -25.18 7.23
CA GLU A 39 -29.26 -23.93 7.99
C GLU A 39 -28.99 -22.78 7.00
N GLN A 40 -29.97 -21.90 6.77
CA GLN A 40 -29.82 -20.74 5.88
C GLN A 40 -29.57 -19.47 6.70
N ASN A 41 -28.45 -18.80 6.42
CA ASN A 41 -28.15 -17.50 6.99
C ASN A 41 -28.89 -16.42 6.19
N ILE A 42 -29.70 -15.59 6.87
CA ILE A 42 -30.33 -14.42 6.25
C ILE A 42 -29.52 -13.18 6.61
N ARG A 43 -29.02 -12.50 5.59
CA ARG A 43 -28.37 -11.19 5.73
C ARG A 43 -29.27 -10.11 5.16
N LEU A 44 -29.60 -9.09 5.96
CA LEU A 44 -30.25 -7.89 5.43
C LEU A 44 -29.21 -7.11 4.63
N VAL A 45 -29.50 -6.81 3.37
CA VAL A 45 -28.73 -5.83 2.61
C VAL A 45 -29.30 -4.46 2.98
N GLY A 46 -28.77 -3.89 4.07
CA GLY A 46 -29.18 -2.57 4.59
C GLY A 46 -28.24 -1.43 4.20
N ARG A 47 -27.24 -1.71 3.35
CA ARG A 47 -26.31 -0.68 2.89
C ARG A 47 -26.87 -0.09 1.60
N ILE A 48 -27.02 1.23 1.61
CA ILE A 48 -27.48 1.98 0.45
C ILE A 48 -26.33 2.07 -0.56
N GLU A 49 -26.56 1.62 -1.79
CA GLU A 49 -25.52 1.51 -2.82
C GLU A 49 -25.56 2.68 -3.81
N SER A 50 -26.72 3.30 -4.01
CA SER A 50 -26.89 4.39 -4.98
C SER A 50 -27.25 5.74 -4.32
N PRO A 51 -26.80 6.88 -4.89
CA PRO A 51 -27.23 8.21 -4.43
C PRO A 51 -28.75 8.42 -4.46
N ALA A 52 -29.46 7.74 -5.38
CA ALA A 52 -30.91 7.82 -5.53
C ALA A 52 -31.65 7.16 -4.35
N GLU A 53 -31.11 6.05 -3.82
CA GLU A 53 -31.65 5.42 -2.62
C GLU A 53 -31.46 6.30 -1.37
N PHE A 54 -30.38 7.08 -1.30
CA PHE A 54 -30.21 8.05 -0.21
C PHE A 54 -31.34 9.09 -0.19
N GLU A 55 -31.87 9.52 -1.34
CA GLU A 55 -32.99 10.47 -1.38
C GLU A 55 -34.27 9.90 -0.76
N GLN A 56 -34.41 8.59 -0.75
CA GLN A 56 -35.60 7.90 -0.24
C GLN A 56 -35.59 7.71 1.28
N ILE A 57 -34.45 7.96 1.95
CA ILE A 57 -34.31 7.83 3.40
C ILE A 57 -35.35 8.67 4.11
N VAL A 58 -36.09 8.06 5.03
CA VAL A 58 -37.13 8.75 5.80
C VAL A 58 -36.48 9.43 6.99
N ILE A 59 -36.58 10.77 7.07
CA ILE A 59 -35.97 11.54 8.16
C ILE A 59 -36.94 11.74 9.32
N LYS A 60 -38.21 12.04 9.02
CA LYS A 60 -39.22 12.31 10.03
C LYS A 60 -40.60 11.92 9.50
N ARG A 61 -41.43 11.36 10.38
CA ARG A 61 -42.84 11.08 10.10
C ARG A 61 -43.70 11.94 11.02
N ARG A 62 -44.65 12.68 10.45
CA ARG A 62 -45.62 13.51 11.19
C ARG A 62 -47.03 13.15 10.74
N GLY A 63 -47.68 12.25 11.47
CA GLY A 63 -48.94 11.65 11.03
C GLY A 63 -48.74 10.85 9.74
N ASP A 64 -49.53 11.16 8.71
CA ASP A 64 -49.42 10.57 7.37
C ASP A 64 -48.33 11.23 6.50
N GLU A 65 -47.77 12.36 6.92
CA GLU A 65 -46.74 13.05 6.15
C GLU A 65 -45.35 12.45 6.46
N VAL A 66 -44.68 12.00 5.40
CA VAL A 66 -43.34 11.41 5.47
C VAL A 66 -42.35 12.35 4.80
N VAL A 67 -41.41 12.86 5.59
CA VAL A 67 -40.34 13.73 5.10
C VAL A 67 -39.14 12.87 4.73
N ARG A 68 -38.74 12.92 3.46
CA ARG A 68 -37.60 12.17 2.91
C ARG A 68 -36.36 13.06 2.75
N LEU A 69 -35.18 12.44 2.71
CA LEU A 69 -33.91 13.15 2.56
C LEU A 69 -33.89 14.00 1.28
N GLY A 70 -34.42 13.51 0.16
CA GLY A 70 -34.49 14.26 -1.09
C GLY A 70 -35.30 15.57 -1.04
N GLN A 71 -36.21 15.71 -0.05
CA GLN A 71 -36.98 16.95 0.15
C GLN A 71 -36.18 18.01 0.90
N VAL A 72 -35.22 17.61 1.74
CA VAL A 72 -34.45 18.50 2.63
C VAL A 72 -32.98 18.61 2.25
N ALA A 73 -32.48 17.73 1.39
CA ALA A 73 -31.09 17.65 0.96
C ALA A 73 -31.01 17.23 -0.52
N SER A 74 -29.92 17.61 -1.18
CA SER A 74 -29.52 17.04 -2.46
C SER A 74 -28.39 16.04 -2.23
N THR A 75 -28.51 14.86 -2.80
CA THR A 75 -27.46 13.84 -2.82
C THR A 75 -26.76 13.91 -4.17
N ALA A 76 -25.44 13.72 -4.16
CA ALA A 76 -24.64 13.65 -5.37
C ALA A 76 -23.51 12.67 -5.10
N ASP A 77 -23.21 11.82 -6.08
CA ASP A 77 -21.95 11.09 -6.07
C ASP A 77 -20.85 12.08 -6.45
N GLY A 78 -19.92 12.28 -5.53
CA GLY A 78 -18.91 13.31 -5.65
C GLY A 78 -17.60 12.81 -5.07
N PHE A 79 -16.52 13.45 -5.48
CA PHE A 79 -15.21 13.15 -4.90
C PHE A 79 -15.14 13.68 -3.47
N ALA A 80 -14.44 12.93 -2.62
CA ALA A 80 -14.10 13.41 -1.29
C ALA A 80 -13.37 14.76 -1.41
N GLU A 81 -13.60 15.64 -0.44
CA GLU A 81 -12.95 16.94 -0.39
C GLU A 81 -11.43 16.75 -0.40
N LEU A 82 -10.75 17.41 -1.34
CA LEU A 82 -9.30 17.32 -1.51
C LEU A 82 -8.63 17.97 -0.31
N ASN A 83 -8.34 17.16 0.72
CA ASN A 83 -7.62 17.62 1.92
C ASN A 83 -6.13 17.94 1.67
N GLY A 84 -5.65 17.77 0.43
CA GLY A 84 -4.29 18.11 0.01
C GLY A 84 -4.13 18.09 -1.50
N PHE A 85 -3.26 18.96 -2.01
CA PHE A 85 -2.83 18.95 -3.41
C PHE A 85 -1.46 18.28 -3.50
N SER A 86 -1.35 17.20 -4.26
CA SER A 86 -0.06 16.63 -4.65
C SER A 86 0.30 17.17 -6.02
N LEU A 87 1.42 17.89 -6.10
CA LEU A 87 1.95 18.44 -7.34
C LEU A 87 3.29 17.81 -7.65
N ARG A 88 3.53 17.52 -8.92
CA ARG A 88 4.84 17.11 -9.42
C ARG A 88 5.11 17.83 -10.71
N ASN A 89 6.25 18.51 -10.78
CA ASN A 89 6.65 19.33 -11.91
C ASN A 89 5.53 20.29 -12.39
N GLY A 90 4.80 20.90 -11.44
CA GLY A 90 3.71 21.84 -11.72
C GLY A 90 2.37 21.20 -12.13
N HIS A 91 2.28 19.88 -12.21
CA HIS A 91 1.07 19.16 -12.60
C HIS A 91 0.45 18.44 -11.39
N PRO A 92 -0.88 18.47 -11.21
CA PRO A 92 -1.57 17.65 -10.20
C PRO A 92 -1.28 16.16 -10.43
N ASN A 93 -0.94 15.45 -9.36
CA ASN A 93 -0.71 14.00 -9.41
C ASN A 93 -1.41 13.30 -8.23
N VAL A 94 -1.43 11.97 -8.29
CA VAL A 94 -1.79 11.13 -7.15
C VAL A 94 -0.52 10.43 -6.65
N GLY A 95 -0.16 10.69 -5.40
CA GLY A 95 0.96 10.02 -4.74
C GLY A 95 0.54 8.67 -4.17
N ILE A 96 1.30 7.62 -4.48
CA ILE A 96 1.12 6.29 -3.90
C ILE A 96 2.39 5.94 -3.14
N SER A 97 2.27 5.72 -1.83
CA SER A 97 3.38 5.28 -0.98
C SER A 97 3.30 3.78 -0.73
N ILE A 98 4.37 3.05 -1.06
CA ILE A 98 4.46 1.61 -0.81
C ILE A 98 5.49 1.37 0.28
N THR A 99 5.05 0.75 1.38
CA THR A 99 5.91 0.41 2.51
C THR A 99 6.12 -1.09 2.55
N ARG A 100 7.38 -1.53 2.62
CA ARG A 100 7.70 -2.96 2.77
C ARG A 100 7.26 -3.49 4.13
N SER A 101 6.93 -4.78 4.21
CA SER A 101 6.78 -5.48 5.50
C SER A 101 8.13 -5.69 6.18
N ARG A 102 8.13 -5.95 7.49
CA ARG A 102 9.35 -6.10 8.29
C ARG A 102 10.24 -7.26 7.80
N GLU A 103 9.65 -8.40 7.47
CA GLU A 103 10.39 -9.59 7.00
C GLU A 103 10.80 -9.51 5.52
N ALA A 104 10.27 -8.58 4.73
CA ALA A 104 10.54 -8.51 3.31
C ALA A 104 11.81 -7.70 3.00
N SER A 105 12.63 -8.23 2.09
CA SER A 105 13.78 -7.52 1.51
C SER A 105 13.33 -6.32 0.67
N THR A 106 13.94 -5.16 0.92
CA THR A 106 13.67 -3.92 0.18
C THR A 106 13.89 -4.09 -1.32
N VAL A 107 14.97 -4.76 -1.73
CA VAL A 107 15.32 -4.95 -3.15
C VAL A 107 14.28 -5.83 -3.85
N THR A 108 13.87 -6.93 -3.20
CA THR A 108 12.86 -7.85 -3.76
C THR A 108 11.50 -7.18 -3.92
N VAL A 109 11.07 -6.39 -2.92
CA VAL A 109 9.80 -5.65 -2.99
C VAL A 109 9.86 -4.60 -4.09
N ALA A 110 10.93 -3.81 -4.17
CA ALA A 110 11.09 -2.79 -5.20
C ALA A 110 11.05 -3.39 -6.61
N ASN A 111 11.72 -4.53 -6.84
CA ASN A 111 11.69 -5.21 -8.13
C ASN A 111 10.28 -5.67 -8.52
N LYS A 112 9.52 -6.22 -7.57
CA LYS A 112 8.11 -6.61 -7.80
C LYS A 112 7.22 -5.41 -8.09
N VAL A 113 7.40 -4.32 -7.35
CA VAL A 113 6.65 -3.07 -7.59
C VAL A 113 6.95 -2.50 -8.97
N ARG A 114 8.23 -2.48 -9.38
CA ARG A 114 8.64 -2.00 -10.70
C ARG A 114 8.02 -2.84 -11.83
N ALA A 115 7.98 -4.16 -11.66
CA ALA A 115 7.33 -5.06 -12.60
C ALA A 115 5.81 -4.80 -12.69
N LEU A 116 5.15 -4.63 -11.55
CA LEU A 116 3.72 -4.32 -11.48
C LEU A 116 3.39 -2.96 -12.12
N VAL A 117 4.20 -1.94 -11.87
CA VAL A 117 4.04 -0.61 -12.49
C VAL A 117 4.18 -0.71 -14.01
N ALA A 118 5.13 -1.51 -14.50
CA ALA A 118 5.29 -1.75 -15.93
C ALA A 118 4.09 -2.50 -16.56
N GLU A 119 3.41 -3.35 -15.79
CA GLU A 119 2.19 -4.05 -16.22
C GLU A 119 0.98 -3.11 -16.22
N ILE A 120 0.78 -2.35 -15.15
CA ILE A 120 -0.32 -1.39 -15.00
C ILE A 120 -0.23 -0.30 -16.08
N ASN A 121 0.97 0.21 -16.38
CA ASN A 121 1.14 1.20 -17.43
C ASN A 121 0.68 0.73 -18.82
N LYS A 122 0.51 -0.58 -19.06
CA LYS A 122 -0.03 -1.12 -20.32
C LYS A 122 -1.55 -1.09 -20.37
N THR A 123 -2.23 -1.07 -19.22
CA THR A 123 -3.70 -1.14 -19.13
C THR A 123 -4.33 0.23 -18.85
N LEU A 124 -3.51 1.26 -18.58
CA LEU A 124 -4.00 2.59 -18.28
C LEU A 124 -4.58 3.30 -19.52
N PRO A 125 -5.62 4.14 -19.34
CA PRO A 125 -6.18 4.96 -20.40
C PRO A 125 -5.17 6.03 -20.86
N ALA A 126 -5.32 6.46 -22.12
CA ALA A 126 -4.44 7.46 -22.73
C ALA A 126 -4.35 8.74 -21.88
N GLY A 127 -3.12 9.20 -21.62
CA GLY A 127 -2.84 10.38 -20.79
C GLY A 127 -2.59 10.10 -19.31
N THR A 128 -2.69 8.84 -18.85
CA THR A 128 -2.35 8.45 -17.47
C THR A 128 -1.08 7.61 -17.46
N THR A 129 -0.08 8.02 -16.68
CA THR A 129 1.19 7.30 -16.51
C THR A 129 1.54 7.20 -15.03
N VAL A 130 1.96 6.01 -14.61
CA VAL A 130 2.48 5.77 -13.26
C VAL A 130 3.99 5.73 -13.32
N GLU A 131 4.64 6.62 -12.59
CA GLU A 131 6.09 6.71 -12.51
C GLU A 131 6.59 6.46 -11.08
N VAL A 132 7.64 5.65 -10.95
CA VAL A 132 8.32 5.44 -9.67
C VAL A 132 9.23 6.64 -9.41
N THR A 133 8.85 7.45 -8.44
CA THR A 133 9.57 8.69 -8.09
C THR A 133 10.74 8.44 -7.14
N GLN A 134 10.53 7.60 -6.14
CA GLN A 134 11.50 7.28 -5.10
C GLN A 134 11.55 5.76 -4.96
N ASP A 135 12.75 5.20 -5.06
CA ASP A 135 12.96 3.76 -5.05
C ASP A 135 14.12 3.40 -4.11
N GLY A 136 13.76 3.09 -2.85
CA GLY A 136 14.76 2.66 -1.86
C GLY A 136 15.38 1.29 -2.17
N GLY A 137 14.80 0.49 -3.07
CA GLY A 137 15.41 -0.76 -3.51
C GLY A 137 16.58 -0.52 -4.45
N LYS A 138 16.46 0.46 -5.34
CA LYS A 138 17.57 0.87 -6.22
C LYS A 138 18.74 1.46 -5.44
N ASP A 139 18.46 2.25 -4.41
CA ASP A 139 19.50 2.79 -3.53
C ASP A 139 20.24 1.66 -2.78
N ALA A 140 19.49 0.66 -2.30
CA ALA A 140 20.07 -0.51 -1.64
C ALA A 140 20.90 -1.37 -2.61
N GLU A 141 20.44 -1.58 -3.85
CA GLU A 141 21.15 -2.32 -4.89
C GLU A 141 22.45 -1.61 -5.31
N ASN A 142 22.41 -0.30 -5.51
CA ASN A 142 23.59 0.50 -5.81
C ASN A 142 24.63 0.41 -4.69
N SER A 143 24.18 0.48 -3.44
CA SER A 143 25.07 0.39 -2.29
C SER A 143 25.68 -1.01 -2.15
N LEU A 144 24.92 -2.07 -2.45
CA LEU A 144 25.46 -3.45 -2.52
C LEU A 144 26.51 -3.59 -3.61
N ASN A 145 26.26 -3.04 -4.81
CA ASN A 145 27.22 -3.08 -5.91
C ASN A 145 28.51 -2.35 -5.56
N ASN A 146 28.42 -1.19 -4.89
CA ASN A 146 29.60 -0.47 -4.41
C ASN A 146 30.45 -1.30 -3.42
N VAL A 147 29.80 -2.08 -2.54
CA VAL A 147 30.49 -2.98 -1.62
C VAL A 147 31.19 -4.11 -2.40
N ILE A 148 30.53 -4.69 -3.39
CA ILE A 148 31.10 -5.74 -4.25
C ILE A 148 32.32 -5.21 -5.03
N ASP A 149 32.20 -4.02 -5.62
CA ASP A 149 33.30 -3.38 -6.35
C ASP A 149 34.49 -3.12 -5.42
N SER A 150 34.23 -2.59 -4.23
CA SER A 150 35.26 -2.33 -3.22
C SER A 150 35.94 -3.62 -2.75
N LEU A 151 35.20 -4.71 -2.55
CA LEU A 151 35.73 -6.02 -2.23
C LEU A 151 36.59 -6.58 -3.36
N MET A 152 36.17 -6.42 -4.61
CA MET A 152 36.94 -6.86 -5.77
C MET A 152 38.27 -6.11 -5.88
N PHE A 153 38.25 -4.78 -5.76
CA PHE A 153 39.47 -3.97 -5.75
C PHE A 153 40.39 -4.34 -4.59
N GLY A 154 39.83 -4.52 -3.38
CA GLY A 154 40.58 -4.94 -2.20
C GLY A 154 41.22 -6.33 -2.37
N ALA A 155 40.49 -7.29 -2.94
CA ALA A 155 40.99 -8.63 -3.21
C ALA A 155 42.12 -8.63 -4.23
N VAL A 156 41.96 -7.93 -5.35
CA VAL A 156 43.01 -7.80 -6.39
C VAL A 156 44.25 -7.12 -5.83
N LEU A 157 44.09 -6.04 -5.07
CA LEU A 157 45.20 -5.32 -4.45
C LEU A 157 45.93 -6.21 -3.43
N THR A 158 45.18 -6.99 -2.63
CA THR A 158 45.76 -7.93 -1.65
C THR A 158 46.59 -9.00 -2.35
N ILE A 159 46.06 -9.62 -3.41
CA ILE A 159 46.78 -10.62 -4.20
C ILE A 159 48.06 -10.03 -4.81
N PHE A 160 47.97 -8.80 -5.34
CA PHE A 160 49.12 -8.09 -5.91
C PHE A 160 50.22 -7.85 -4.87
N VAL A 161 49.87 -7.34 -3.68
CA VAL A 161 50.84 -7.10 -2.61
C VAL A 161 51.48 -8.42 -2.15
N VAL A 162 50.68 -9.47 -1.93
CA VAL A 162 51.17 -10.79 -1.52
C VAL A 162 52.14 -11.37 -2.57
N TYR A 163 51.84 -11.21 -3.86
CA TYR A 163 52.72 -11.63 -4.94
C TYR A 163 54.07 -10.90 -4.92
N VAL A 164 54.06 -9.58 -4.75
CA VAL A 164 55.28 -8.75 -4.69
C VAL A 164 56.18 -9.17 -3.52
N PHE A 165 55.61 -9.46 -2.35
CA PHE A 165 56.39 -9.86 -1.17
C PHE A 165 56.91 -11.30 -1.24
N LEU A 166 56.10 -12.24 -1.75
CA LEU A 166 56.45 -13.67 -1.74
C LEU A 166 57.20 -14.13 -3.00
N ASN A 167 57.14 -13.36 -4.10
CA ASN A 167 57.70 -13.66 -5.42
C ASN A 167 57.53 -15.14 -5.86
N SER A 168 56.44 -15.78 -5.42
CA SER A 168 56.19 -17.20 -5.62
C SER A 168 54.72 -17.43 -5.93
N TRP A 169 54.45 -17.81 -7.17
CA TRP A 169 53.10 -18.05 -7.68
C TRP A 169 52.30 -19.06 -6.85
N ARG A 170 52.97 -20.11 -6.34
CA ARG A 170 52.34 -21.15 -5.52
C ARG A 170 51.80 -20.58 -4.19
N SER A 171 52.58 -19.74 -3.52
CA SER A 171 52.20 -19.15 -2.24
C SER A 171 51.09 -18.11 -2.39
N THR A 172 51.17 -17.28 -3.43
CA THR A 172 50.10 -16.32 -3.79
C THR A 172 48.78 -17.02 -4.07
N LEU A 173 48.80 -18.15 -4.77
CA LEU A 173 47.58 -18.89 -5.11
C LEU A 173 46.91 -19.51 -3.88
N ILE A 174 47.69 -19.97 -2.91
CA ILE A 174 47.18 -20.46 -1.62
C ILE A 174 46.46 -19.33 -0.86
N THR A 175 47.09 -18.15 -0.75
CA THR A 175 46.49 -17.00 -0.08
C THR A 175 45.24 -16.49 -0.82
N ALA A 176 45.28 -16.43 -2.16
CA ALA A 176 44.15 -16.03 -2.98
C ALA A 176 42.93 -16.94 -2.81
N LEU A 177 43.13 -18.24 -2.61
CA LEU A 177 42.04 -19.21 -2.38
C LEU A 177 41.54 -19.19 -0.92
N SER A 178 42.39 -18.81 0.03
CA SER A 178 42.02 -18.67 1.45
C SER A 178 41.04 -17.52 1.71
N LEU A 179 41.11 -16.45 0.91
CA LEU A 179 40.27 -15.27 1.07
C LEU A 179 38.78 -15.54 0.78
N PRO A 180 38.37 -16.10 -0.37
CA PRO A 180 36.96 -16.42 -0.63
C PRO A 180 36.42 -17.53 0.29
N THR A 181 37.25 -18.52 0.66
CA THR A 181 36.81 -19.57 1.58
C THR A 181 36.54 -19.02 2.99
N SER A 182 37.33 -18.06 3.46
CA SER A 182 37.07 -17.38 4.74
C SER A 182 35.77 -16.56 4.74
N VAL A 183 35.47 -15.86 3.63
CA VAL A 183 34.23 -15.08 3.48
C VAL A 183 33.00 -16.00 3.45
N ILE A 184 33.07 -17.11 2.71
CA ILE A 184 31.99 -18.10 2.68
C ILE A 184 31.76 -18.70 4.07
N ALA A 185 32.84 -19.04 4.79
CA ALA A 185 32.75 -19.56 6.15
C ALA A 185 32.08 -18.55 7.10
N ALA A 186 32.40 -17.25 6.98
CA ALA A 186 31.77 -16.20 7.75
C ALA A 186 30.27 -16.10 7.45
N PHE A 187 29.86 -16.14 6.18
CA PHE A 187 28.43 -16.11 5.82
C PHE A 187 27.66 -17.33 6.34
N ILE A 188 28.26 -18.52 6.31
CA ILE A 188 27.65 -19.73 6.88
C ILE A 188 27.43 -19.56 8.39
N ALA A 189 28.42 -19.02 9.11
CA ALA A 189 28.29 -18.77 10.55
C ALA A 189 27.19 -17.75 10.86
N VAL A 190 27.12 -16.64 10.12
CA VAL A 190 26.08 -15.60 10.25
C VAL A 190 24.69 -16.18 9.98
N TRP A 191 24.56 -17.01 8.93
CA TRP A 191 23.30 -17.68 8.59
C TRP A 191 22.85 -18.66 9.68
N LEU A 192 23.78 -19.46 10.24
CA LEU A 192 23.49 -20.38 11.34
C LEU A 192 23.03 -19.65 12.62
N CYS A 193 23.53 -18.45 12.87
CA CYS A 193 23.09 -17.61 13.98
C CYS A 193 21.74 -16.90 13.72
N GLY A 194 21.14 -17.06 12.53
CA GLY A 194 19.86 -16.46 12.17
C GLY A 194 19.91 -14.95 11.93
N PHE A 195 21.10 -14.39 11.71
CA PHE A 195 21.25 -12.97 11.40
C PHE A 195 20.92 -12.67 9.93
N THR A 196 20.39 -11.48 9.67
CA THR A 196 20.11 -10.99 8.32
C THR A 196 21.28 -10.16 7.79
N LEU A 197 21.59 -10.35 6.51
CA LEU A 197 22.54 -9.51 5.79
C LEU A 197 22.00 -8.09 5.67
N ASN A 198 22.75 -7.14 6.24
CA ASN A 198 22.44 -5.72 6.22
C ASN A 198 23.73 -4.93 5.99
N PHE A 199 23.64 -3.62 5.75
CA PHE A 199 24.82 -2.79 5.43
C PHE A 199 25.97 -2.80 6.45
N MET A 200 25.72 -3.24 7.68
CA MET A 200 26.72 -3.29 8.75
C MET A 200 27.32 -4.69 8.95
N THR A 201 26.82 -5.73 8.26
CA THR A 201 27.27 -7.13 8.37
C THR A 201 27.90 -7.60 7.07
#